data_AF-A0A528WEV0-F1
#
_entry.id   AF-A0A528WEV0-F1
#
_cell.length_a   1.000
_cell.length_b   1.000
_cell.length_c   1.000
_cell.angle_alpha   90.00
_cell.angle_beta   90.00
_cell.angle_gamma   90.00
#
_symmetry.space_group_name_H-M   'P 1'
#
loop_
_entity.id
_entity.type
_entity.pdbx_description
1 polymer ?
#
loop_
_entity_poly.entity_id
_entity_poly.type
_entity_poly.pdbx_seq_one_letter_code
_entity_poly.pdbx_strand_id
1 'polypeptide(L)'
;SKIRTGDWVVAVGNPFGLGGTVTAGIVSARGRDIGAGPYDDFIQIDASVNRGNSGGPTFNLNGQVIGINTAIFSPSGGSVGIAFDIPASTAKQVVEDLMKNGSVQRGWLGVEIQPVTSDIAESLGLKSDKGALVSSAQDAGPGKKAGIAAGDVITQVDGKDVASPKELARVIGAYAPGKSVDVTVWRNGKNETVKVDLGTLPSSDKQASNDDNNKQAAPAKADTLADLGLTVTKSENSKGLVVTDVDPDSDAADRGIQPGDVITSINSNEVNT
;
A
#
# COMPACT_ATOMS: atom_id res chain seq x y z
N SER A 1 -19.92 -6.78 -16.03
CA SER A 1 -20.61 -5.70 -16.76
C SER A 1 -19.72 -4.47 -16.74
N LYS A 2 -19.53 -3.76 -17.86
CA LYS A 2 -18.65 -2.58 -17.91
C LYS A 2 -19.44 -1.35 -17.45
N ILE A 3 -19.45 -1.09 -16.15
CA ILE A 3 -20.10 0.08 -15.54
C ILE A 3 -19.30 1.36 -15.84
N ARG A 4 -19.98 2.47 -16.10
CA ARG A 4 -19.38 3.78 -16.44
C ARG A 4 -19.94 4.85 -15.52
N THR A 5 -19.18 5.93 -15.37
CA THR A 5 -19.68 7.15 -14.73
C THR A 5 -20.95 7.62 -15.43
N GLY A 6 -21.97 7.97 -14.65
CA GLY A 6 -23.30 8.37 -15.11
C GLY A 6 -24.29 7.22 -15.32
N ASP A 7 -23.87 5.96 -15.26
CA ASP A 7 -24.81 4.84 -15.31
C ASP A 7 -25.66 4.80 -14.03
N TRP A 8 -26.97 4.57 -14.18
CA TRP A 8 -27.91 4.44 -13.06
C TRP A 8 -27.64 3.20 -12.21
N VAL A 9 -27.78 3.36 -10.91
CA VAL A 9 -27.59 2.30 -9.92
C VAL A 9 -28.70 2.29 -8.87
N VAL A 10 -28.89 1.13 -8.26
CA VAL A 10 -29.81 0.89 -7.16
C VAL A 10 -29.07 0.18 -6.04
N ALA A 11 -28.94 0.82 -4.88
CA ALA A 11 -28.31 0.28 -3.68
C ALA A 11 -29.37 -0.32 -2.75
N VAL A 12 -29.09 -1.50 -2.20
CA VAL A 12 -30.00 -2.22 -1.30
C VAL A 12 -29.30 -2.55 0.01
N GLY A 13 -30.01 -2.41 1.13
CA GLY A 13 -29.48 -2.78 2.44
C GLY A 13 -30.52 -2.68 3.55
N ASN A 14 -30.05 -2.66 4.81
CA ASN A 14 -30.88 -2.52 6.00
C ASN A 14 -30.41 -1.31 6.84
N PRO A 15 -30.55 -0.06 6.33
CA PRO A 15 -30.11 1.13 7.03
C PRO A 15 -30.80 1.25 8.40
N PHE A 16 -30.00 1.48 9.44
CA PHE A 16 -30.47 1.66 10.81
C PHE A 16 -31.37 0.53 11.37
N GLY A 17 -31.39 -0.64 10.72
CA GLY A 17 -32.24 -1.77 11.12
C GLY A 17 -33.72 -1.63 10.78
N LEU A 18 -34.10 -0.69 9.91
CA LEU A 18 -35.50 -0.38 9.57
C LEU A 18 -36.15 -1.40 8.60
N GLY A 19 -35.37 -2.33 8.07
CA GLY A 19 -35.80 -3.31 7.07
C GLY A 19 -35.16 -3.08 5.69
N GLY A 20 -35.51 -3.94 4.73
CA GLY A 20 -35.00 -3.88 3.36
C GLY A 20 -35.32 -2.54 2.70
N THR A 21 -34.31 -1.69 2.55
CA THR A 21 -34.41 -0.35 1.95
C THR A 21 -33.67 -0.32 0.63
N VAL A 22 -34.27 0.36 -0.33
CA VAL A 22 -33.76 0.53 -1.68
C VAL A 22 -33.58 2.02 -1.95
N THR A 23 -32.40 2.42 -2.42
CA THR A 23 -32.08 3.79 -2.84
C THR A 23 -31.51 3.78 -4.24
N ALA A 24 -31.74 4.85 -5.00
CA ALA A 24 -31.26 4.97 -6.37
C ALA A 24 -30.32 6.17 -6.51
N GLY A 25 -29.43 6.08 -7.50
CA GLY A 25 -28.47 7.11 -7.84
C GLY A 25 -27.76 6.77 -9.14
N ILE A 26 -26.56 7.29 -9.31
CA ILE A 26 -25.66 7.03 -10.43
C ILE A 26 -24.27 6.64 -9.92
N VAL A 27 -23.47 6.08 -10.81
CA VAL A 27 -22.02 6.03 -10.61
C VAL A 27 -21.44 7.43 -10.78
N SER A 28 -20.93 8.00 -9.70
CA SER A 28 -20.29 9.32 -9.70
C SER A 28 -18.82 9.26 -10.15
N ALA A 29 -18.10 8.19 -9.80
CA ALA A 29 -16.70 7.99 -10.18
C ALA A 29 -16.26 6.52 -10.05
N ARG A 30 -15.07 6.19 -10.57
CA ARG A 30 -14.41 4.88 -10.44
C ARG A 30 -12.95 5.08 -10.06
N GLY A 31 -12.30 4.03 -9.53
CA GLY A 31 -10.88 4.11 -9.18
C GLY A 31 -10.62 4.95 -7.94
N ARG A 32 -11.60 5.03 -7.02
CA ARG A 32 -11.43 5.85 -5.82
C ARG A 32 -10.52 5.16 -4.82
N ASP A 33 -9.50 5.90 -4.45
CA ASP A 33 -8.69 5.66 -3.27
C ASP A 33 -9.25 6.48 -2.11
N ILE A 34 -9.59 5.83 -1.00
CA ILE A 34 -10.13 6.48 0.20
C ILE A 34 -9.26 6.23 1.44
N GLY A 35 -8.07 5.65 1.26
CA GLY A 35 -7.18 5.29 2.35
C GLY A 35 -7.65 4.13 3.23
N ALA A 36 -8.56 3.28 2.75
CA ALA A 36 -9.06 2.13 3.51
C ALA A 36 -8.05 0.97 3.54
N GLY A 37 -7.20 0.87 2.52
CA GLY A 37 -6.12 -0.10 2.47
C GLY A 37 -5.29 -0.02 1.19
N PRO A 38 -4.29 -0.90 1.05
CA PRO A 38 -3.39 -0.90 -0.12
C PRO A 38 -4.09 -1.33 -1.42
N TYR A 39 -5.30 -1.88 -1.35
CA TYR A 39 -6.03 -2.44 -2.49
C TYR A 39 -7.25 -1.61 -2.91
N ASP A 40 -7.34 -0.35 -2.47
CA ASP A 40 -8.48 0.51 -2.79
C ASP A 40 -8.66 0.66 -4.31
N ASP A 41 -9.90 0.47 -4.76
CA ASP A 41 -10.38 0.67 -6.12
C ASP A 41 -11.91 0.81 -6.08
N PHE A 42 -12.41 1.76 -5.29
CA PHE A 42 -13.84 1.90 -5.04
C PHE A 42 -14.59 2.50 -6.24
N ILE A 43 -15.84 2.06 -6.41
CA ILE A 43 -16.83 2.75 -7.23
C ILE A 43 -17.51 3.77 -6.34
N GLN A 44 -17.53 5.04 -6.75
CA GLN A 44 -18.29 6.07 -6.05
C GLN A 44 -19.71 6.12 -6.62
N ILE A 45 -20.71 6.15 -5.74
CA ILE A 45 -22.12 6.36 -6.09
C ILE A 45 -22.72 7.48 -5.23
N ASP A 46 -23.79 8.10 -5.70
CA ASP A 46 -24.55 9.12 -4.97
C ASP A 46 -25.88 8.59 -4.40
N ALA A 47 -26.20 7.32 -4.64
CA ALA A 47 -27.31 6.65 -3.99
C ALA A 47 -27.15 6.75 -2.46
N SER A 48 -28.24 7.01 -1.75
CA SER A 48 -28.19 7.16 -0.29
C SER A 48 -27.83 5.84 0.38
N VAL A 49 -26.59 5.75 0.87
CA VAL A 49 -26.06 4.64 1.67
C VAL A 49 -25.82 5.16 3.09
N ASN A 50 -26.27 4.43 4.10
CA ASN A 50 -26.08 4.76 5.52
C ASN A 50 -25.57 3.54 6.29
N ARG A 51 -25.27 3.73 7.58
CA ARG A 51 -24.95 2.61 8.48
C ARG A 51 -26.04 1.54 8.43
N GLY A 52 -25.65 0.29 8.16
CA GLY A 52 -26.56 -0.84 7.96
C GLY A 52 -26.78 -1.21 6.49
N ASN A 53 -26.37 -0.36 5.53
CA ASN A 53 -26.26 -0.78 4.13
C ASN A 53 -25.01 -1.61 3.84
N SER A 54 -23.96 -1.49 4.66
CA SER A 54 -22.68 -2.17 4.45
C SER A 54 -22.85 -3.67 4.27
N GLY A 55 -22.22 -4.23 3.22
CA GLY A 55 -22.35 -5.63 2.79
C GLY A 55 -23.51 -5.89 1.83
N GLY A 56 -24.45 -4.94 1.69
CA GLY A 56 -25.54 -5.03 0.72
C GLY A 56 -25.09 -4.80 -0.73
N PRO A 57 -25.86 -5.29 -1.73
CA PRO A 57 -25.50 -5.14 -3.12
C PRO A 57 -25.91 -3.78 -3.70
N THR A 58 -25.15 -3.35 -4.71
CA THR A 58 -25.54 -2.31 -5.65
C THR A 58 -25.74 -2.92 -7.02
N PHE A 59 -26.87 -2.63 -7.65
CA PHE A 59 -27.27 -3.16 -8.95
C PHE A 59 -27.25 -2.08 -10.03
N ASN A 60 -27.04 -2.50 -11.28
CA ASN A 60 -27.48 -1.72 -12.42
C ASN A 60 -28.99 -1.97 -12.70
N LEU A 61 -29.56 -1.23 -13.65
CA LEU A 61 -30.99 -1.36 -14.01
C LEU A 61 -31.39 -2.73 -14.61
N ASN A 62 -30.41 -3.56 -14.98
CA ASN A 62 -30.65 -4.93 -15.42
C ASN A 62 -30.64 -5.95 -14.26
N GLY A 63 -30.55 -5.48 -13.01
CA GLY A 63 -30.48 -6.35 -11.82
C GLY A 63 -29.12 -7.06 -11.64
N GLN A 64 -28.08 -6.64 -12.35
CA GLN A 64 -26.74 -7.21 -12.20
C GLN A 64 -26.00 -6.50 -11.06
N VAL A 65 -25.36 -7.25 -10.17
CA VAL A 65 -24.52 -6.67 -9.10
C VAL A 65 -23.29 -6.01 -9.74
N ILE A 66 -23.07 -4.73 -9.42
CA ILE A 66 -21.92 -3.95 -9.89
C ILE A 66 -20.97 -3.59 -8.76
N GLY A 67 -21.46 -3.58 -7.51
CA GLY A 67 -20.67 -3.29 -6.33
C GLY A 67 -21.30 -3.79 -5.04
N ILE A 68 -20.53 -3.72 -3.96
CA ILE A 68 -20.95 -4.04 -2.59
C ILE A 68 -20.80 -2.77 -1.74
N ASN A 69 -21.91 -2.29 -1.17
CA ASN A 69 -21.94 -1.12 -0.29
C ASN A 69 -20.93 -1.30 0.84
N THR A 70 -19.97 -0.39 0.98
CA THR A 70 -18.87 -0.58 1.94
C THR A 70 -18.73 0.61 2.89
N ALA A 71 -18.53 1.80 2.35
CA ALA A 71 -18.21 3.00 3.13
C ALA A 71 -18.92 4.24 2.59
N ILE A 72 -18.93 5.31 3.38
CA ILE A 72 -19.41 6.63 2.97
C ILE A 72 -18.41 7.69 3.40
N PHE A 73 -18.35 8.78 2.65
CA PHE A 73 -17.79 10.02 3.18
C PHE A 73 -18.91 10.74 3.94
N SER A 74 -18.71 11.02 5.23
CA SER A 74 -19.74 11.67 6.03
C SER A 74 -19.17 12.46 7.20
N PRO A 75 -19.44 13.77 7.27
CA PRO A 75 -19.16 14.57 8.47
C PRO A 75 -20.07 14.27 9.65
N SER A 76 -21.30 13.80 9.42
CA SER A 76 -22.35 13.64 10.44
C SER A 76 -22.70 12.19 10.78
N GLY A 77 -22.12 11.22 10.06
CA GLY A 77 -22.48 9.80 10.09
C GLY A 77 -23.66 9.42 9.17
N GLY A 78 -24.32 10.39 8.54
CA GLY A 78 -25.35 10.18 7.52
C GLY A 78 -24.87 10.41 6.09
N SER A 79 -25.56 9.85 5.11
CA SER A 79 -25.22 10.03 3.70
C SER A 79 -25.29 11.51 3.29
N VAL A 80 -24.26 11.99 2.59
CA VAL A 80 -24.21 13.30 1.93
C VAL A 80 -24.12 13.17 0.40
N GLY A 81 -24.52 12.00 -0.14
CA GLY A 81 -24.43 11.70 -1.58
C GLY A 81 -23.03 11.25 -2.03
N ILE A 82 -22.19 10.77 -1.11
CA ILE A 82 -20.88 10.21 -1.42
C ILE A 82 -20.74 8.85 -0.71
N ALA A 83 -20.97 7.78 -1.47
CA ALA A 83 -20.83 6.40 -1.03
C ALA A 83 -19.81 5.65 -1.88
N PHE A 84 -19.23 4.61 -1.30
CA PHE A 84 -18.15 3.82 -1.90
C PHE A 84 -18.47 2.33 -1.85
N ASP A 85 -18.41 1.72 -3.03
CA ASP A 85 -18.65 0.31 -3.25
C ASP A 85 -17.38 -0.43 -3.65
N ILE A 86 -17.17 -1.61 -3.07
CA ILE A 86 -16.18 -2.56 -3.60
C ILE A 86 -16.71 -3.10 -4.93
N PRO A 87 -15.94 -3.07 -6.03
CA PRO A 87 -16.39 -3.60 -7.32
C PRO A 87 -16.80 -5.08 -7.23
N ALA A 88 -17.87 -5.45 -7.94
CA ALA A 88 -18.35 -6.83 -7.98
C ALA A 88 -17.29 -7.83 -8.49
N SER A 89 -16.38 -7.40 -9.39
CA SER A 89 -15.26 -8.23 -9.84
C SER A 89 -14.29 -8.59 -8.71
N THR A 90 -13.99 -7.62 -7.84
CA THR A 90 -13.12 -7.81 -6.67
C THR A 90 -13.79 -8.72 -5.65
N ALA A 91 -15.07 -8.44 -5.34
CA ALA A 91 -15.85 -9.27 -4.43
C ALA A 91 -15.96 -10.72 -4.93
N LYS A 92 -16.17 -10.92 -6.22
CA LYS A 92 -16.25 -12.24 -6.85
C LYS A 92 -14.96 -13.04 -6.66
N GLN A 93 -13.80 -12.43 -6.91
CA GLN A 93 -12.49 -13.09 -6.70
C GLN A 93 -12.29 -13.50 -5.24
N VAL A 94 -12.59 -12.59 -4.31
CA VAL A 94 -12.49 -12.87 -2.86
C VAL A 94 -13.40 -14.03 -2.45
N VAL A 95 -14.65 -14.05 -2.92
CA VAL A 95 -15.59 -15.15 -2.62
C VAL A 95 -15.09 -16.47 -3.21
N GLU A 96 -14.60 -16.48 -4.44
CA GLU A 96 -14.05 -17.68 -5.09
C GLU A 96 -12.85 -18.24 -4.29
N ASP A 97 -11.93 -17.38 -3.85
CA ASP A 97 -10.77 -17.78 -3.03
C ASP A 97 -11.20 -18.35 -1.68
N LEU A 98 -12.15 -17.70 -1.00
CA LEU A 98 -12.68 -18.15 0.29
C LEU A 98 -13.40 -19.49 0.17
N MET A 99 -14.20 -19.69 -0.88
CA MET A 99 -14.89 -20.95 -1.12
C MET A 99 -13.91 -22.10 -1.41
N LYS A 100 -12.81 -21.81 -2.11
CA LYS A 100 -11.83 -22.83 -2.52
C LYS A 100 -10.82 -23.17 -1.42
N ASN A 101 -10.30 -22.17 -0.73
CA ASN A 101 -9.13 -22.30 0.15
C ASN A 101 -9.42 -21.92 1.62
N GLY A 102 -10.62 -21.44 1.93
CA GLY A 102 -10.97 -20.92 3.26
C GLY A 102 -10.27 -19.61 3.63
N SER A 103 -9.46 -19.04 2.74
CA SER A 103 -8.69 -17.82 2.96
C SER A 103 -8.39 -17.11 1.63
N VAL A 104 -8.22 -15.79 1.67
CA VAL A 104 -7.74 -15.01 0.53
C VAL A 104 -6.23 -15.01 0.54
N GLN A 105 -5.62 -15.53 -0.53
CA GLN A 105 -4.17 -15.56 -0.67
C GLN A 105 -3.73 -14.56 -1.73
N ARG A 106 -2.78 -13.68 -1.38
CA ARG A 106 -2.27 -12.66 -2.29
C ARG A 106 -0.82 -12.93 -2.64
N GLY A 107 -0.49 -12.64 -3.90
CA GLY A 107 0.90 -12.58 -4.35
C GLY A 107 1.69 -11.58 -3.52
N TRP A 108 2.97 -11.88 -3.35
CA TRP A 108 3.87 -11.08 -2.53
C TRP A 108 5.25 -11.01 -3.17
N LEU A 109 5.76 -9.79 -3.29
CA LEU A 109 7.08 -9.54 -3.87
C LEU A 109 8.19 -9.56 -2.81
N GLY A 110 7.88 -9.29 -1.55
CA GLY A 110 8.89 -9.27 -0.47
C GLY A 110 9.86 -8.10 -0.55
N VAL A 111 9.35 -6.92 -0.89
CA VAL A 111 10.09 -5.66 -0.93
C VAL A 111 9.36 -4.60 -0.13
N GLU A 112 10.12 -3.71 0.49
CA GLU A 112 9.63 -2.47 1.05
C GLU A 112 9.73 -1.37 -0.01
N ILE A 113 8.68 -0.56 -0.09
CA ILE A 113 8.48 0.37 -1.19
C ILE A 113 8.13 1.76 -0.71
N GLN A 114 8.59 2.76 -1.44
CA GLN A 114 8.38 4.17 -1.18
C GLN A 114 7.96 4.91 -2.46
N PRO A 115 7.22 6.03 -2.33
CA PRO A 115 6.95 6.89 -3.47
C PRO A 115 8.23 7.42 -4.10
N VAL A 116 8.22 7.62 -5.41
CA VAL A 116 9.28 8.36 -6.10
C VAL A 116 8.88 9.83 -6.09
N THR A 117 9.67 10.68 -5.43
CA THR A 117 9.50 12.14 -5.52
C THR A 117 10.24 12.67 -6.74
N SER A 118 9.97 13.91 -7.15
CA SER A 118 10.69 14.57 -8.24
C SER A 118 12.20 14.58 -8.03
N ASP A 119 12.66 14.87 -6.81
CA ASP A 119 14.09 14.93 -6.46
C ASP A 119 14.73 13.53 -6.55
N ILE A 120 14.02 12.49 -6.07
CA ILE A 120 14.47 11.11 -6.21
C ILE A 120 14.55 10.74 -7.70
N ALA A 121 13.53 11.07 -8.50
CA ALA A 121 13.53 10.79 -9.92
C ALA A 121 14.71 11.45 -10.64
N GLU A 122 14.99 12.71 -10.35
CA GLU A 122 16.12 13.45 -10.91
C GLU A 122 17.47 12.82 -10.51
N SER A 123 17.65 12.51 -9.22
CA SER A 123 18.89 11.88 -8.72
C SER A 123 19.18 10.52 -9.36
N LEU A 124 18.12 9.77 -9.70
CA LEU A 124 18.21 8.45 -10.34
C LEU A 124 18.21 8.50 -11.87
N GLY A 125 18.07 9.69 -12.47
CA GLY A 125 17.98 9.88 -13.92
C GLY A 125 16.68 9.37 -14.56
N LEU A 126 15.62 9.24 -13.77
CA LEU A 126 14.28 8.88 -14.25
C LEU A 126 13.63 10.05 -15.00
N LYS A 127 12.85 9.73 -16.03
CA LYS A 127 12.12 10.74 -16.83
C LYS A 127 10.86 11.29 -16.14
N SER A 128 10.40 10.63 -15.08
CA SER A 128 9.19 10.97 -14.33
C SER A 128 9.25 10.42 -12.92
N ASP A 129 8.47 10.99 -12.03
CA ASP A 129 8.20 10.59 -10.63
C ASP A 129 7.27 9.37 -10.49
N LYS A 130 7.13 8.58 -11.55
CA LYS A 130 6.27 7.38 -11.57
C LYS A 130 7.07 6.13 -11.21
N GLY A 131 6.48 5.30 -10.36
CA GLY A 131 7.03 4.01 -9.98
C GLY A 131 6.89 3.73 -8.49
N ALA A 132 7.55 2.67 -8.06
CA ALA A 132 7.73 2.36 -6.66
C ALA A 132 9.22 2.14 -6.40
N LEU A 133 9.83 3.04 -5.62
CA LEU A 133 11.22 2.89 -5.19
C LEU A 133 11.31 1.75 -4.18
N VAL A 134 12.23 0.82 -4.38
CA VAL A 134 12.54 -0.24 -3.43
C VAL A 134 13.50 0.30 -2.38
N SER A 135 13.04 0.46 -1.15
CA SER A 135 13.89 0.86 -0.02
C SER A 135 14.71 -0.32 0.51
N SER A 136 14.09 -1.50 0.55
CA SER A 136 14.76 -2.74 0.94
C SER A 136 14.09 -3.95 0.29
N ALA A 137 14.86 -5.02 0.11
CA ALA A 137 14.34 -6.33 -0.30
C ALA A 137 14.57 -7.32 0.84
N GLN A 138 13.50 -8.00 1.27
CA GLN A 138 13.56 -8.90 2.42
C GLN A 138 14.42 -10.12 2.12
N ASP A 139 15.22 -10.57 3.09
CA ASP A 139 16.22 -11.63 2.91
C ASP A 139 15.65 -12.94 2.34
N ALA A 140 14.48 -13.36 2.83
CA ALA A 140 13.77 -14.53 2.33
C ALA A 140 12.73 -14.23 1.24
N GLY A 141 12.61 -12.95 0.85
CA GLY A 141 11.61 -12.42 -0.06
C GLY A 141 11.83 -12.85 -1.52
N PRO A 142 10.76 -13.09 -2.30
CA PRO A 142 10.83 -13.43 -3.72
C PRO A 142 11.62 -12.43 -4.57
N GLY A 143 11.43 -11.13 -4.33
CA GLY A 143 12.10 -10.05 -5.04
C GLY A 143 13.61 -10.12 -4.86
N LYS A 144 14.09 -10.30 -3.62
CA LYS A 144 15.52 -10.43 -3.36
C LYS A 144 16.12 -11.67 -4.04
N LYS A 145 15.43 -12.81 -3.98
CA LYS A 145 15.87 -14.05 -4.65
C LYS A 145 15.97 -13.91 -6.17
N ALA A 146 15.09 -13.10 -6.76
CA ALA A 146 15.11 -12.78 -8.18
C ALA A 146 16.14 -11.68 -8.55
N GLY A 147 16.76 -11.04 -7.55
CA GLY A 147 17.77 -10.01 -7.75
C GLY A 147 17.25 -8.58 -7.77
N ILE A 148 16.02 -8.33 -7.30
CA ILE A 148 15.54 -6.97 -6.97
C ILE A 148 16.28 -6.49 -5.71
N ALA A 149 16.75 -5.25 -5.72
CA ALA A 149 17.59 -4.67 -4.68
C ALA A 149 17.11 -3.26 -4.28
N ALA A 150 17.62 -2.78 -3.15
CA ALA A 150 17.42 -1.39 -2.74
C ALA A 150 17.96 -0.42 -3.80
N GLY A 151 17.23 0.67 -4.05
CA GLY A 151 17.54 1.66 -5.08
C GLY A 151 16.94 1.35 -6.45
N ASP A 152 16.37 0.16 -6.67
CA ASP A 152 15.57 -0.12 -7.85
C ASP A 152 14.27 0.69 -7.83
N VAL A 153 13.84 1.19 -8.98
CA VAL A 153 12.48 1.73 -9.14
C VAL A 153 11.67 0.80 -10.02
N ILE A 154 10.64 0.15 -9.45
CA ILE A 154 9.75 -0.72 -10.21
C ILE A 154 8.81 0.16 -11.04
N THR A 155 8.85 -0.02 -12.35
CA THR A 155 8.08 0.79 -13.32
C THR A 155 6.98 0.00 -14.01
N GLN A 156 7.12 -1.32 -14.14
CA GLN A 156 6.09 -2.18 -14.74
C GLN A 156 6.04 -3.59 -14.15
N VAL A 157 4.88 -4.25 -14.23
CA VAL A 157 4.69 -5.67 -13.93
C VAL A 157 3.83 -6.33 -15.00
N ASP A 158 4.33 -7.40 -15.64
CA ASP A 158 3.72 -8.05 -16.82
C ASP A 158 3.34 -7.02 -17.91
N GLY A 159 4.19 -6.00 -18.12
CA GLY A 159 3.96 -4.90 -19.07
C GLY A 159 2.89 -3.89 -18.66
N LYS A 160 2.30 -3.99 -17.46
CA LYS A 160 1.40 -2.97 -16.90
C LYS A 160 2.21 -1.93 -16.17
N ASP A 161 1.98 -0.65 -16.48
CA ASP A 161 2.62 0.47 -15.81
C ASP A 161 2.31 0.47 -14.31
N VAL A 162 3.30 0.86 -13.52
CA VAL A 162 3.22 1.10 -12.09
C VAL A 162 3.53 2.57 -11.86
N ALA A 163 2.53 3.36 -11.50
CA ALA A 163 2.72 4.79 -11.23
C ALA A 163 3.01 5.09 -9.76
N SER A 164 2.71 4.16 -8.84
CA SER A 164 2.87 4.38 -7.39
C SER A 164 3.10 3.09 -6.61
N PRO A 165 3.57 3.18 -5.35
CA PRO A 165 3.65 2.03 -4.44
C PRO A 165 2.33 1.29 -4.26
N LYS A 166 1.22 2.04 -4.19
CA LYS A 166 -0.12 1.45 -4.03
C LYS A 166 -0.57 0.71 -5.28
N GLU A 167 -0.23 1.21 -6.46
CA GLU A 167 -0.47 0.51 -7.70
C GLU A 167 0.35 -0.78 -7.79
N LEU A 168 1.62 -0.76 -7.40
CA LEU A 168 2.43 -1.97 -7.31
C LEU A 168 1.79 -3.00 -6.38
N ALA A 169 1.39 -2.58 -5.16
CA ALA A 169 0.74 -3.45 -4.20
C ALA A 169 -0.54 -4.08 -4.80
N ARG A 170 -1.38 -3.26 -5.46
CA ARG A 170 -2.61 -3.73 -6.13
C ARG A 170 -2.33 -4.73 -7.24
N VAL A 171 -1.37 -4.46 -8.11
CA VAL A 171 -1.02 -5.34 -9.24
C VAL A 171 -0.47 -6.67 -8.74
N ILE A 172 0.46 -6.65 -7.78
CA ILE A 172 1.06 -7.87 -7.21
C ILE A 172 0.02 -8.67 -6.41
N GLY A 173 -0.78 -8.00 -5.57
CA GLY A 173 -1.78 -8.63 -4.73
C GLY A 173 -2.99 -9.19 -5.47
N ALA A 174 -3.14 -8.87 -6.76
CA ALA A 174 -4.14 -9.45 -7.66
C ALA A 174 -3.69 -10.78 -8.30
N TYR A 175 -2.42 -11.14 -8.18
CA TYR A 175 -1.91 -12.43 -8.64
C TYR A 175 -1.97 -13.48 -7.52
N ALA A 176 -2.15 -14.74 -7.93
CA ALA A 176 -2.03 -15.87 -7.02
C ALA A 176 -0.56 -16.07 -6.62
N PRO A 177 -0.29 -16.53 -5.38
CA PRO A 177 1.04 -16.99 -5.00
C PRO A 177 1.58 -18.06 -5.95
N GLY A 178 2.89 -18.08 -6.16
CA GLY A 178 3.59 -18.98 -7.08
C GLY A 178 3.49 -18.58 -8.55
N LYS A 179 2.69 -17.57 -8.91
CA LYS A 179 2.69 -17.04 -10.28
C LYS A 179 4.03 -16.36 -10.58
N SER A 180 4.65 -16.73 -11.70
CA SER A 180 5.79 -16.04 -12.27
C SER A 180 5.35 -14.78 -13.02
N VAL A 181 5.97 -13.63 -12.73
CA VAL A 181 5.69 -12.34 -13.36
C VAL A 181 6.97 -11.64 -13.82
N ASP A 182 6.88 -10.86 -14.88
CA ASP A 182 8.00 -10.04 -15.36
C ASP A 182 7.94 -8.65 -14.71
N VAL A 183 8.91 -8.32 -13.87
CA VAL A 183 9.01 -7.02 -13.18
C VAL A 183 10.06 -6.17 -13.88
N THR A 184 9.66 -5.02 -14.42
CA THR A 184 10.61 -4.06 -15.00
C THR A 184 11.04 -3.07 -13.93
N VAL A 185 12.36 -2.98 -13.72
CA VAL A 185 13.01 -2.07 -12.77
C VAL A 185 13.89 -1.09 -13.52
N TRP A 186 13.95 0.14 -13.03
CA TRP A 186 14.97 1.11 -13.39
C TRP A 186 16.14 0.97 -12.43
N ARG A 187 17.32 0.68 -12.98
CA ARG A 187 18.55 0.48 -12.22
C ARG A 187 19.72 1.06 -12.99
N ASN A 188 20.54 1.88 -12.33
CA ASN A 188 21.76 2.46 -12.91
C ASN A 188 21.51 3.14 -14.27
N GLY A 189 20.42 3.91 -14.38
CA GLY A 189 20.12 4.69 -15.59
C GLY A 189 19.50 3.90 -16.76
N LYS A 190 19.07 2.66 -16.55
CA LYS A 190 18.46 1.81 -17.59
C LYS A 190 17.34 0.94 -17.04
N ASN A 191 16.45 0.49 -17.94
CA ASN A 191 15.44 -0.52 -17.62
C ASN A 191 16.05 -1.93 -17.68
N GLU A 192 15.76 -2.73 -16.66
CA GLU A 192 16.04 -4.16 -16.60
C GLU A 192 14.75 -4.90 -16.29
N THR A 193 14.51 -6.05 -16.93
CA THR A 193 13.36 -6.90 -16.62
C THR A 193 13.84 -8.11 -15.84
N VAL A 194 13.24 -8.31 -14.67
CA VAL A 194 13.53 -9.40 -13.73
C VAL A 194 12.30 -10.28 -13.62
N LYS A 195 12.46 -11.57 -13.87
CA LYS A 195 11.39 -12.55 -13.69
C LYS A 195 11.32 -12.99 -12.24
N VAL A 196 10.14 -12.87 -11.62
CA VAL A 196 9.94 -13.16 -10.20
C VAL A 196 8.79 -14.13 -9.99
N ASP A 197 9.06 -15.22 -9.26
CA ASP A 197 8.01 -16.12 -8.78
C ASP A 197 7.43 -15.59 -7.48
N LEU A 198 6.18 -15.10 -7.52
CA LEU A 198 5.57 -14.44 -6.37
C LEU A 198 5.41 -15.40 -5.18
N GLY A 199 5.64 -14.89 -3.98
CA GLY A 199 5.37 -15.60 -2.74
C GLY A 199 3.94 -15.43 -2.28
N THR A 200 3.60 -16.05 -1.16
CA THR A 200 2.35 -15.79 -0.43
C THR A 200 2.57 -14.64 0.53
N LEU A 201 1.70 -13.63 0.51
CA LEU A 201 1.73 -12.53 1.47
C LEU A 201 1.60 -13.11 2.89
N PRO A 202 2.57 -12.86 3.80
CA PRO A 202 2.47 -13.32 5.17
C PRO A 202 1.21 -12.77 5.85
N SER A 203 0.47 -13.64 6.53
CA SER A 203 -0.64 -13.22 7.38
C SER A 203 -0.08 -12.41 8.57
N SER A 204 -0.80 -11.39 9.00
CA SER A 204 -0.43 -10.48 10.09
C SER A 204 -0.02 -11.20 11.39
N ASP A 205 -0.60 -12.38 11.67
CA ASP A 205 -0.28 -13.20 12.85
C ASP A 205 1.17 -13.71 12.88
N LYS A 206 1.83 -13.85 11.73
CA LYS A 206 3.24 -14.29 11.64
C LYS A 206 4.24 -13.14 11.73
N GLN A 207 3.77 -11.90 11.68
CA GLN A 207 4.62 -10.71 11.82
C GLN A 207 4.84 -10.36 13.30
N ALA A 208 3.91 -10.76 14.18
CA ALA A 208 4.02 -10.59 15.63
C ALA A 208 4.94 -11.61 16.34
N SER A 209 5.45 -12.63 15.63
CA SER A 209 6.24 -13.71 16.23
C SER A 209 7.74 -13.46 16.29
N ASN A 210 8.22 -12.31 15.78
CA ASN A 210 9.64 -11.98 15.75
C ASN A 210 10.08 -10.94 16.79
N ASP A 211 9.15 -10.43 17.62
CA ASP A 211 9.42 -9.36 18.60
C ASP A 211 9.65 -9.86 20.05
N ASP A 212 9.89 -11.15 20.25
CA ASP A 212 10.00 -11.77 21.59
C ASP A 212 11.41 -11.73 22.21
N ASN A 213 12.28 -10.81 21.78
CA ASN A 213 13.58 -10.61 22.41
C ASN A 213 13.94 -9.12 22.55
N ASN A 214 13.35 -8.43 23.54
CA ASN A 214 14.13 -7.41 24.20
C ASN A 214 13.88 -7.35 25.72
N LYS A 215 14.74 -8.08 26.45
CA LYS A 215 15.01 -7.83 27.86
C LYS A 215 15.86 -6.56 27.94
N GLN A 216 15.28 -5.56 28.59
CA GLN A 216 15.89 -4.31 29.06
C GLN A 216 17.40 -4.41 29.34
N ALA A 217 18.21 -3.78 28.49
CA ALA A 217 19.62 -3.48 28.74
C ALA A 217 19.76 -1.97 29.01
N ALA A 218 20.78 -1.61 29.81
CA ALA A 218 21.04 -0.24 30.26
C ALA A 218 21.58 0.64 29.10
N PRO A 219 21.31 1.97 29.11
CA PRO A 219 21.54 2.82 27.95
C PRO A 219 23.03 2.93 27.56
N ALA A 220 23.29 2.68 26.28
CA ALA A 220 24.56 2.93 25.62
C ALA A 220 24.83 4.45 25.46
N LYS A 221 26.11 4.80 25.47
CA LYS A 221 26.66 6.15 25.38
C LYS A 221 26.32 6.79 24.02
N ALA A 222 25.77 8.01 24.02
CA ALA A 222 25.46 8.76 22.81
C ALA A 222 26.70 9.44 22.22
N ASP A 223 26.80 9.47 20.88
CA ASP A 223 27.82 10.16 20.10
C ASP A 223 27.18 11.34 19.34
N THR A 224 27.92 12.45 19.20
CA THR A 224 27.42 13.69 18.58
C THR A 224 28.00 13.89 17.17
N LEU A 225 27.12 14.12 16.20
CA LEU A 225 27.45 14.50 14.82
C LEU A 225 27.23 16.00 14.65
N ALA A 226 28.14 16.79 15.23
CA ALA A 226 28.00 18.25 15.35
C ALA A 226 27.80 18.95 13.99
N ASP A 227 28.41 18.45 12.92
CA ASP A 227 28.31 19.05 11.58
C ASP A 227 26.90 18.91 10.96
N LEU A 228 26.07 18.01 11.48
CA LEU A 228 24.70 17.76 11.03
C LEU A 228 23.65 18.17 12.08
N GLY A 229 24.07 18.66 13.25
CA GLY A 229 23.16 18.97 14.35
C GLY A 229 22.44 17.74 14.93
N LEU A 230 23.04 16.55 14.85
CA LEU A 230 22.43 15.31 15.33
C LEU A 230 23.16 14.77 16.56
N THR A 231 22.39 14.30 17.53
CA THR A 231 22.88 13.37 18.56
C THR A 231 22.32 12.00 18.26
N VAL A 232 23.18 10.98 18.22
CA VAL A 232 22.81 9.62 17.87
C VAL A 232 23.29 8.62 18.91
N THR A 233 22.58 7.50 18.99
CA THR A 233 23.02 6.33 19.75
C THR A 233 22.86 5.08 18.91
N LYS A 234 23.57 4.01 19.26
CA LYS A 234 23.43 2.74 18.56
C LYS A 234 22.02 2.19 18.75
N SER A 235 21.38 1.81 17.65
CA SER A 235 20.07 1.15 17.70
C SER A 235 20.18 -0.22 18.36
N GLU A 236 19.35 -0.47 19.37
CA GLU A 236 19.27 -1.77 20.06
C GLU A 236 18.38 -2.79 19.32
N ASN A 237 17.40 -2.31 18.53
CA ASN A 237 16.36 -3.14 17.89
C ASN A 237 16.55 -3.31 16.38
N SER A 238 17.48 -2.57 15.79
CA SER A 238 17.71 -2.49 14.33
C SER A 238 19.18 -2.25 14.05
N LYS A 239 19.68 -2.58 12.85
CA LYS A 239 20.99 -2.08 12.40
C LYS A 239 20.90 -0.57 12.17
N GLY A 240 21.92 0.18 12.58
CA GLY A 240 21.99 1.63 12.39
C GLY A 240 22.08 2.44 13.68
N LEU A 241 21.90 3.75 13.53
CA LEU A 241 21.97 4.75 14.59
C LEU A 241 20.60 5.38 14.79
N VAL A 242 20.12 5.45 16.03
CA VAL A 242 18.90 6.16 16.41
C VAL A 242 19.25 7.61 16.70
N VAL A 243 18.51 8.54 16.11
CA VAL A 243 18.58 9.96 16.44
C VAL A 243 17.95 10.18 17.80
N THR A 244 18.73 10.60 18.79
CA THR A 244 18.25 10.90 20.14
C THR A 244 17.94 12.37 20.34
N ASP A 245 18.56 13.26 19.56
CA ASP A 245 18.32 14.69 19.60
C ASP A 245 18.66 15.35 18.26
N VAL A 246 17.97 16.43 17.93
CA VAL A 246 18.19 17.23 16.71
C VAL A 246 18.24 18.70 17.10
N ASP A 247 19.31 19.38 16.72
CA ASP A 247 19.44 20.83 16.87
C ASP A 247 18.39 21.52 15.96
N PRO A 248 17.45 22.31 16.50
CA PRO A 248 16.39 22.93 15.74
C PRO A 248 16.87 23.93 14.68
N ASP A 249 18.10 24.43 14.78
CA ASP A 249 18.69 25.37 13.81
C ASP A 249 19.61 24.66 12.78
N SER A 250 19.57 23.32 12.71
CA SER A 250 20.44 22.53 11.83
C SER A 250 19.82 22.14 10.50
N ASP A 251 20.68 21.84 9.52
CA ASP A 251 20.30 21.22 8.24
C ASP A 251 19.48 19.93 8.43
N ALA A 252 19.68 19.19 9.53
CA ALA A 252 18.91 18.00 9.84
C ALA A 252 17.46 18.32 10.22
N ALA A 253 17.23 19.38 10.99
CA ALA A 253 15.89 19.86 11.34
C ALA A 253 15.16 20.39 10.10
N ASP A 254 15.85 21.17 9.25
CA ASP A 254 15.30 21.67 7.97
C ASP A 254 14.90 20.52 7.02
N ARG A 255 15.59 19.38 7.12
CA ARG A 255 15.31 18.17 6.34
C ARG A 255 14.31 17.23 7.01
N GLY A 256 13.73 17.65 8.13
CA GLY A 256 12.64 16.94 8.81
C GLY A 256 13.10 15.69 9.56
N ILE A 257 14.38 15.55 9.88
CA ILE A 257 14.87 14.49 10.76
C ILE A 257 14.38 14.76 12.18
N GLN A 258 13.85 13.73 12.83
CA GLN A 258 13.26 13.83 14.16
C GLN A 258 13.92 12.87 15.15
N PRO A 259 13.92 13.21 16.47
CA PRO A 259 14.25 12.24 17.50
C PRO A 259 13.38 10.98 17.37
N GLY A 260 14.01 9.82 17.34
CA GLY A 260 13.39 8.52 17.08
C GLY A 260 13.63 7.95 15.68
N ASP A 261 14.07 8.77 14.72
CA ASP A 261 14.46 8.30 13.40
C ASP A 261 15.67 7.36 13.48
N VAL A 262 15.72 6.35 12.60
CA VAL A 262 16.81 5.37 12.53
C VAL A 262 17.58 5.53 11.22
N ILE A 263 18.84 5.95 11.34
CA ILE A 263 19.79 6.06 10.23
C ILE A 263 20.36 4.67 9.95
N THR A 264 19.90 4.05 8.86
CA THR A 264 20.32 2.71 8.44
C THR A 264 21.38 2.73 7.34
N SER A 265 21.46 3.82 6.56
CA SER A 265 22.47 3.99 5.51
C SER A 265 22.77 5.47 5.23
N ILE A 266 23.98 5.75 4.74
CA ILE A 266 24.41 7.07 4.24
C ILE A 266 25.04 6.87 2.87
N ASN A 267 24.56 7.58 1.85
CA ASN A 267 25.02 7.44 0.46
C ASN A 267 25.02 5.98 -0.03
N SER A 268 23.95 5.23 0.31
CA SER A 268 23.79 3.80 -0.02
C SER A 268 24.80 2.85 0.64
N ASN A 269 25.61 3.32 1.60
CA ASN A 269 26.46 2.47 2.43
C ASN A 269 25.77 2.20 3.77
N GLU A 270 25.70 0.92 4.15
CA GLU A 270 25.10 0.49 5.43
C GLU A 270 25.87 1.07 6.61
N VAL A 271 25.16 1.70 7.54
CA VAL A 271 25.72 2.23 8.79
C VAL A 271 25.42 1.22 9.89
N ASN A 272 26.48 0.71 10.54
CA ASN A 272 26.36 -0.33 11.57
C ASN A 272 26.74 0.17 12.99
N THR A 273 27.41 1.33 13.05
CA THR A 273 27.95 1.99 14.25
C THR A 273 28.10 3.46 13.99
#